data_AF-A0A956H7U1-F1
#
_entry.id   AF-A0A956H7U1-F1
#
_cell.length_a   1.000
_cell.length_b   1.000
_cell.length_c   1.000
_cell.angle_alpha   90.00
_cell.angle_beta   90.00
_cell.angle_gamma   90.00
#
_symmetry.space_group_name_H-M   'P 1'
#
loop_
_entity.id
_entity.type
_entity.pdbx_description
1 polymer ?
#
loop_
_entity_poly.entity_id
_entity_poly.type
_entity_poly.pdbx_seq_one_letter_code
_entity_poly.pdbx_strand_id
1 'polypeptide(L)'
;FSHFPAQVSKSEALVAWAEGTANPLEVLAAPRTVDTTSWSHLSQQGEAEAVLAYLDAENLERIDLSRIAWRMRDRSFFSRCLALLTRRHVYSDLLWSYALHHGDAEAIAVYLRHQDGFLRSCGLALDAELVSDEPVSRRWYQHLEYAPLVNARAHTLGARRKILNDALARQYRAFLEALAYQHGPDDDQLLSAVYYLLLQDRIAEASELLARVDEQAVHPRLQLDYLRAYLALHHGEVGQARALAQPYREHGVDRWRTRFANLLAICAEAEGAAAEVVDADDRDQEQARLAAGEPALDFELEGGALLIHYQNLERCTLACYRMDIELLFSRQPFGFEQADRFAVIAPNHSEVIALPTGQQHVRVELPAAYRHSNAVIELVAGALRRSRANDAHALSVRVIEAYGQLRVHAREDMRPLPRTYIKVYARFDDGSVRFYKDGYTDVRGAFDYASLSTDELDRVQRFAVLVMPGEGAGTSLTAEPPRGR
;
A
#
# COMPACT_ATOMS: atom_id res chain seq x y z
N PHE A 1 -54.66 -58.81 12.47
CA PHE A 1 -53.47 -58.41 13.23
C PHE A 1 -53.90 -57.54 14.38
N SER A 2 -53.52 -57.86 15.61
CA SER A 2 -53.89 -57.08 16.81
C SER A 2 -52.68 -56.28 17.26
N HIS A 3 -52.82 -54.96 17.40
CA HIS A 3 -51.76 -54.09 17.91
C HIS A 3 -52.04 -53.70 19.36
N PHE A 4 -51.08 -53.08 20.05
CA PHE A 4 -51.37 -52.46 21.34
C PHE A 4 -52.02 -51.08 21.12
N PRO A 5 -52.87 -50.60 22.04
CA PRO A 5 -53.31 -49.20 22.01
C PRO A 5 -52.10 -48.27 22.21
N ALA A 6 -52.25 -46.98 21.88
CA ALA A 6 -51.19 -46.00 22.10
C ALA A 6 -50.82 -45.97 23.60
N GLN A 7 -49.52 -46.09 23.89
CA GLN A 7 -48.95 -46.17 25.23
C GLN A 7 -47.87 -45.11 25.40
N VAL A 8 -47.80 -44.53 26.61
CA VAL A 8 -46.74 -43.59 27.00
C VAL A 8 -46.00 -44.17 28.20
N SER A 9 -44.69 -44.38 28.03
CA SER A 9 -43.79 -44.84 29.09
C SER A 9 -42.77 -43.77 29.47
N LYS A 10 -42.42 -43.69 30.76
CA LYS A 10 -41.35 -42.84 31.29
C LYS A 10 -40.55 -43.61 32.33
N SER A 11 -39.23 -43.52 32.26
CA SER A 11 -38.31 -44.26 33.16
C SER A 11 -38.63 -45.75 33.22
N GLU A 12 -38.81 -46.37 32.05
CA GLU A 12 -39.14 -47.79 31.87
C GLU A 12 -40.47 -48.26 32.50
N ALA A 13 -41.29 -47.33 33.01
CA ALA A 13 -42.63 -47.62 33.51
C ALA A 13 -43.70 -47.10 32.55
N LEU A 14 -44.76 -47.89 32.32
CA LEU A 14 -45.96 -47.46 31.61
C LEU A 14 -46.71 -46.44 32.47
N VAL A 15 -46.93 -45.24 31.95
CA VAL A 15 -47.54 -44.12 32.70
C VAL A 15 -48.99 -43.89 32.29
N ALA A 16 -49.31 -44.08 31.02
CA ALA A 16 -50.66 -43.93 30.50
C ALA A 16 -50.85 -44.78 29.23
N TRP A 17 -52.09 -45.16 28.94
CA TRP A 17 -52.49 -45.77 27.67
C TRP A 17 -53.88 -45.27 27.26
N ALA A 18 -54.16 -45.29 25.96
CA ALA A 18 -55.48 -44.95 25.44
C ALA A 18 -56.50 -46.04 25.79
N GLU A 19 -57.66 -45.67 26.35
CA GLU A 19 -58.76 -46.59 26.61
C GLU A 19 -59.46 -47.00 25.30
N GLY A 20 -59.46 -48.31 25.03
CA GLY A 20 -60.09 -48.91 23.85
C GLY A 20 -59.46 -50.25 23.51
N THR A 21 -60.26 -51.23 23.08
CA THR A 21 -59.70 -52.45 22.48
C THR A 21 -58.98 -52.06 21.21
N ALA A 22 -57.74 -52.52 21.05
CA ALA A 22 -57.08 -52.44 19.76
C ALA A 22 -57.96 -53.17 18.74
N ASN A 23 -58.59 -52.41 17.85
CA ASN A 23 -59.44 -52.98 16.83
C ASN A 23 -58.57 -53.93 16.01
N PRO A 24 -58.92 -55.22 15.89
CA PRO A 24 -58.14 -56.15 15.09
C PRO A 24 -58.13 -55.64 13.65
N LEU A 25 -56.95 -55.30 13.13
CA LEU A 25 -56.77 -54.89 11.74
C LEU A 25 -56.88 -56.14 10.87
N GLU A 26 -57.87 -56.19 9.99
CA GLU A 26 -57.98 -57.23 8.97
C GLU A 26 -56.93 -56.97 7.87
N VAL A 27 -55.95 -57.87 7.73
CA VAL A 27 -54.90 -57.75 6.72
C VAL A 27 -55.37 -58.47 5.46
N LEU A 28 -55.64 -57.70 4.41
CA LEU A 28 -56.13 -58.23 3.14
C LEU A 28 -54.98 -58.40 2.14
N ALA A 29 -55.06 -59.42 1.28
CA ALA A 29 -54.09 -59.64 0.21
C ALA A 29 -54.15 -58.55 -0.89
N ALA A 30 -55.27 -57.82 -0.99
CA ALA A 30 -55.44 -56.65 -1.85
C ALA A 30 -56.39 -55.63 -1.17
N PRO A 31 -56.26 -54.32 -1.44
CA PRO A 31 -57.10 -53.29 -0.83
C PRO A 31 -58.57 -53.46 -1.21
N ARG A 32 -59.49 -53.42 -0.24
CA ARG A 32 -60.95 -53.50 -0.48
C ARG A 32 -61.55 -52.20 -1.02
N THR A 33 -60.94 -51.08 -0.68
CA THR A 33 -61.30 -49.73 -1.14
C THR A 33 -60.02 -48.99 -1.49
N VAL A 34 -59.90 -48.54 -2.73
CA VAL A 34 -58.79 -47.70 -3.19
C VAL A 34 -59.22 -46.25 -3.03
N ASP A 35 -58.45 -45.48 -2.25
CA ASP A 35 -58.66 -44.04 -2.17
C ASP A 35 -58.21 -43.39 -3.48
N THR A 36 -59.17 -43.10 -4.35
CA THR A 36 -58.92 -42.49 -5.66
C THR A 36 -58.53 -41.01 -5.58
N THR A 37 -58.64 -40.39 -4.40
CA THR A 37 -58.24 -38.99 -4.15
C THR A 37 -56.80 -38.87 -3.65
N SER A 38 -56.19 -39.99 -3.26
CA SER A 38 -54.81 -40.01 -2.77
C SER A 38 -53.78 -39.70 -3.87
N TRP A 39 -52.66 -39.05 -3.52
CA TRP A 39 -51.56 -38.83 -4.46
C TRP A 39 -51.00 -40.13 -5.05
N SER A 40 -50.98 -41.22 -4.26
CA SER A 40 -50.54 -42.53 -4.74
C SER A 40 -51.40 -43.07 -5.87
N HIS A 41 -52.72 -42.88 -5.79
CA HIS A 41 -53.62 -43.27 -6.87
C HIS A 41 -53.56 -42.27 -8.03
N LEU A 42 -53.73 -40.98 -7.76
CA LEU A 42 -53.82 -39.95 -8.80
C LEU A 42 -52.56 -39.86 -9.65
N SER A 43 -51.36 -39.88 -9.05
CA SER A 43 -50.10 -39.79 -9.80
C SER A 43 -49.95 -40.92 -10.83
N GLN A 44 -50.42 -42.13 -10.51
CA GLN A 44 -50.25 -43.32 -11.37
C GLN A 44 -51.43 -43.58 -12.29
N GLN A 45 -52.66 -43.38 -11.82
CA GLN A 45 -53.89 -43.81 -12.51
C GLN A 45 -54.83 -42.66 -12.84
N GLY A 46 -54.63 -41.47 -12.28
CA GLY A 46 -55.50 -40.32 -12.51
C GLY A 46 -55.39 -39.76 -13.93
N GLU A 47 -56.44 -39.10 -14.39
CA GLU A 47 -56.42 -38.32 -15.63
C GLU A 47 -55.56 -37.06 -15.48
N ALA A 48 -55.05 -36.53 -16.60
CA ALA A 48 -54.16 -35.36 -16.61
C ALA A 48 -54.74 -34.15 -15.85
N GLU A 49 -56.03 -33.85 -16.04
CA GLU A 49 -56.72 -32.75 -15.35
C GLU A 49 -56.79 -32.96 -13.84
N ALA A 50 -57.08 -34.20 -13.40
CA ALA A 50 -57.17 -34.51 -11.98
C ALA A 50 -55.82 -34.39 -11.28
N VAL A 51 -54.74 -34.79 -11.96
CA VAL A 51 -53.37 -34.62 -11.45
C VAL A 51 -53.01 -33.14 -11.34
N LEU A 52 -53.26 -32.33 -12.38
CA LEU A 52 -52.96 -30.90 -12.36
C LEU A 52 -53.80 -30.14 -11.31
N ALA A 53 -55.08 -30.48 -11.16
CA ALA A 53 -55.94 -29.92 -10.13
C ALA A 53 -55.44 -30.26 -8.72
N TYR A 54 -54.99 -31.50 -8.50
CA TYR A 54 -54.39 -31.91 -7.23
C TYR A 54 -53.12 -31.11 -6.92
N LEU A 55 -52.23 -30.94 -7.91
CA LEU A 55 -51.00 -30.16 -7.74
C LEU A 55 -51.26 -28.68 -7.41
N ASP A 56 -52.36 -28.11 -7.92
CA ASP A 56 -52.72 -26.72 -7.66
C ASP A 56 -53.27 -26.52 -6.24
N ALA A 57 -54.09 -27.46 -5.78
CA ALA A 57 -54.80 -27.37 -4.50
C ALA A 57 -53.95 -27.79 -3.30
N GLU A 58 -53.13 -28.83 -3.45
CA GLU A 58 -52.50 -29.50 -2.31
C GLU A 58 -51.10 -28.96 -1.97
N ASN A 59 -50.59 -29.33 -0.80
CA ASN A 59 -49.22 -28.99 -0.40
C ASN A 59 -48.21 -29.89 -1.13
N LEU A 60 -47.50 -29.28 -2.10
CA LEU A 60 -46.53 -29.94 -2.96
C LEU A 60 -45.28 -30.46 -2.22
N GLU A 61 -44.94 -29.89 -1.06
CA GLU A 61 -43.80 -30.36 -0.25
C GLU A 61 -44.06 -31.73 0.40
N ARG A 62 -45.33 -32.15 0.48
CA ARG A 62 -45.73 -33.42 1.12
C ARG A 62 -45.84 -34.59 0.15
N ILE A 63 -45.58 -34.35 -1.13
CA ILE A 63 -45.78 -35.35 -2.18
C ILE A 63 -44.51 -35.55 -3.00
N ASP A 64 -44.34 -36.78 -3.50
CA ASP A 64 -43.24 -37.11 -4.39
C ASP A 64 -43.64 -36.84 -5.84
N LEU A 65 -43.11 -35.75 -6.41
CA LEU A 65 -43.33 -35.33 -7.79
C LEU A 65 -42.71 -36.30 -8.81
N SER A 66 -41.73 -37.13 -8.44
CA SER A 66 -41.11 -38.08 -9.38
C SER A 66 -42.12 -39.10 -9.90
N ARG A 67 -43.20 -39.34 -9.15
CA ARG A 67 -44.28 -40.27 -9.50
C ARG A 67 -45.01 -39.92 -10.78
N ILE A 68 -44.99 -38.66 -11.20
CA ILE A 68 -45.61 -38.21 -12.46
C ILE A 68 -44.59 -38.01 -13.60
N ALA A 69 -43.31 -38.33 -13.39
CA ALA A 69 -42.26 -38.09 -14.38
C ALA A 69 -42.55 -38.75 -15.73
N TRP A 70 -43.17 -39.94 -15.74
CA TRP A 70 -43.54 -40.63 -16.98
C TRP A 70 -44.56 -39.84 -17.82
N ARG A 71 -45.40 -39.01 -17.20
CA ARG A 71 -46.38 -38.14 -17.88
C ARG A 71 -45.73 -36.96 -18.57
N MET A 72 -44.54 -36.55 -18.11
CA MET A 72 -43.79 -35.43 -18.69
C MET A 72 -43.31 -35.71 -20.11
N ARG A 73 -43.42 -36.94 -20.63
CA ARG A 73 -43.19 -37.24 -22.06
C ARG A 73 -44.25 -36.63 -22.98
N ASP A 74 -45.45 -36.37 -22.47
CA ASP A 74 -46.48 -35.66 -23.23
C ASP A 74 -46.23 -34.14 -23.17
N ARG A 75 -46.17 -33.48 -24.33
CA ARG A 75 -45.84 -32.04 -24.42
C ARG A 75 -46.88 -31.17 -23.75
N SER A 76 -48.16 -31.51 -23.86
CA SER A 76 -49.26 -30.70 -23.29
C SER A 76 -49.24 -30.75 -21.75
N PHE A 77 -49.11 -31.96 -21.20
CA PHE A 77 -48.98 -32.14 -19.76
C PHE A 77 -47.71 -31.48 -19.23
N PHE A 78 -46.56 -31.66 -19.90
CA PHE A 78 -45.29 -31.03 -19.56
C PHE A 78 -45.42 -29.51 -19.41
N SER A 79 -45.91 -28.82 -20.45
CA SER A 79 -46.00 -27.36 -20.44
C SER A 79 -46.92 -26.85 -19.34
N ARG A 80 -48.06 -27.52 -19.12
CA ARG A 80 -49.03 -27.14 -18.08
C ARG A 80 -48.52 -27.42 -16.68
N CYS A 81 -47.83 -28.54 -16.48
CA CYS A 81 -47.23 -28.92 -15.20
C CYS A 81 -46.12 -27.94 -14.83
N LEU A 82 -45.18 -27.63 -15.73
CA LEU A 82 -44.11 -26.67 -15.45
C LEU A 82 -44.65 -25.26 -15.21
N ALA A 83 -45.66 -24.81 -15.96
CA ALA A 83 -46.30 -23.52 -15.72
C ALA A 83 -46.95 -23.44 -14.32
N LEU A 84 -47.64 -24.51 -13.89
CA LEU A 84 -48.23 -24.60 -12.55
C LEU A 84 -47.16 -24.55 -11.47
N LEU A 85 -46.13 -25.39 -11.60
CA LEU A 85 -45.06 -25.47 -10.59
C LEU A 85 -44.26 -24.17 -10.51
N THR A 86 -44.03 -23.50 -11.66
CA THR A 86 -43.41 -22.16 -11.72
C THR A 86 -44.25 -21.12 -10.98
N ARG A 87 -45.57 -21.07 -11.23
CA ARG A 87 -46.51 -20.18 -10.52
C ARG A 87 -46.52 -20.45 -9.01
N ARG A 88 -46.29 -21.71 -8.62
CA ARG A 88 -46.22 -22.17 -7.22
C ARG A 88 -44.82 -22.04 -6.60
N HIS A 89 -43.83 -21.53 -7.34
CA HIS A 89 -42.43 -21.46 -6.93
C HIS A 89 -41.82 -22.80 -6.49
N VAL A 90 -42.24 -23.91 -7.12
CA VAL A 90 -41.72 -25.25 -6.85
C VAL A 90 -40.84 -25.71 -8.00
N TYR A 91 -39.64 -26.19 -7.69
CA TYR A 91 -38.72 -26.82 -8.65
C TYR A 91 -38.62 -28.32 -8.40
N SER A 92 -38.57 -29.11 -9.47
CA SER A 92 -38.29 -30.55 -9.42
C SER A 92 -37.28 -30.92 -10.49
N ASP A 93 -36.09 -31.33 -10.07
CA ASP A 93 -34.98 -31.64 -10.98
C ASP A 93 -35.37 -32.65 -12.08
N LEU A 94 -36.00 -33.75 -11.67
CA LEU A 94 -36.44 -34.79 -12.59
C LEU A 94 -37.50 -34.30 -13.58
N LEU A 95 -38.49 -33.52 -13.14
CA LEU A 95 -39.54 -33.04 -14.03
C LEU A 95 -39.01 -31.99 -15.01
N TRP A 96 -38.14 -31.10 -14.56
CA TRP A 96 -37.49 -30.10 -15.42
C TRP A 96 -36.50 -30.73 -16.41
N SER A 97 -35.88 -31.87 -16.08
CA SER A 97 -34.99 -32.57 -17.01
C SER A 97 -35.67 -32.98 -18.33
N TYR A 98 -37.00 -33.15 -18.35
CA TYR A 98 -37.78 -33.40 -19.57
C TYR A 98 -37.81 -32.21 -20.54
N ALA A 99 -37.37 -31.03 -20.13
CA ALA A 99 -37.16 -29.91 -21.04
C ALA A 99 -36.18 -30.26 -22.16
N LEU A 100 -35.16 -31.09 -21.87
CA LEU A 100 -34.22 -31.62 -22.86
C LEU A 100 -34.92 -32.53 -23.88
N HIS A 101 -35.87 -33.36 -23.42
CA HIS A 101 -36.64 -34.24 -24.30
C HIS A 101 -37.52 -33.45 -25.27
N HIS A 102 -38.11 -32.34 -24.81
CA HIS A 102 -39.01 -31.49 -25.59
C HIS A 102 -38.30 -30.39 -26.39
N GLY A 103 -36.99 -30.22 -26.22
CA GLY A 103 -36.23 -29.12 -26.82
C GLY A 103 -36.76 -27.73 -26.43
N ASP A 104 -37.25 -27.58 -25.21
CA ASP A 104 -37.86 -26.35 -24.72
C ASP A 104 -36.78 -25.42 -24.14
N ALA A 105 -36.32 -24.44 -24.92
CA ALA A 105 -35.17 -23.60 -24.58
C ALA A 105 -35.34 -22.86 -23.25
N GLU A 106 -36.52 -22.29 -22.98
CA GLU A 106 -36.79 -21.57 -21.73
C GLU A 106 -36.74 -22.51 -20.52
N ALA A 107 -37.38 -23.69 -20.61
CA ALA A 107 -37.36 -24.67 -19.54
C ALA A 107 -35.96 -25.30 -19.35
N ILE A 108 -35.21 -25.50 -20.44
CA ILE A 108 -33.80 -25.94 -20.40
C ILE A 108 -32.96 -24.92 -19.64
N ALA A 109 -33.13 -23.62 -19.88
CA ALA A 109 -32.43 -22.57 -19.15
C ALA A 109 -32.69 -22.65 -17.64
N VAL A 110 -33.95 -22.88 -17.23
CA VAL A 110 -34.28 -23.08 -15.80
C VAL A 110 -33.62 -24.34 -15.24
N TYR A 111 -33.69 -25.46 -15.96
CA TYR A 111 -33.07 -26.72 -15.53
C TYR A 111 -31.56 -26.57 -15.34
N LEU A 112 -30.87 -26.03 -16.34
CA LEU A 112 -29.41 -25.81 -16.32
C LEU A 112 -29.01 -24.91 -15.16
N ARG A 113 -29.78 -23.85 -14.86
CA ARG A 113 -29.52 -22.97 -13.71
C ARG A 113 -29.50 -23.70 -12.36
N HIS A 114 -30.12 -24.87 -12.23
CA HIS A 114 -30.08 -25.68 -11.01
C HIS A 114 -28.99 -26.75 -11.03
N GLN A 115 -28.29 -26.94 -12.15
CA GLN A 115 -27.19 -27.90 -12.28
C GLN A 115 -25.86 -27.29 -11.82
N ASP A 116 -25.79 -26.84 -10.57
CA ASP A 116 -24.61 -26.14 -10.03
C ASP A 116 -23.30 -26.90 -10.26
N GLY A 117 -23.29 -28.23 -10.12
CA GLY A 117 -22.09 -29.04 -10.35
C GLY A 117 -21.62 -29.02 -11.82
N PHE A 118 -22.57 -29.05 -12.77
CA PHE A 118 -22.27 -28.93 -14.19
C PHE A 118 -21.78 -27.52 -14.53
N LEU A 119 -22.49 -26.49 -14.08
CA LEU A 119 -22.11 -25.10 -14.35
C LEU A 119 -20.76 -24.75 -13.74
N ARG A 120 -20.49 -25.22 -12.51
CA ARG A 120 -19.19 -25.04 -11.86
C ARG A 120 -18.04 -25.73 -12.61
N SER A 121 -18.31 -26.82 -13.30
CA SER A 121 -17.31 -27.49 -14.15
C SER A 121 -16.98 -26.71 -15.43
N CYS A 122 -17.84 -25.78 -15.84
CA CYS A 122 -17.62 -24.91 -16.99
C CYS A 122 -16.72 -23.71 -16.67
N GLY A 123 -16.50 -23.38 -15.40
CA GLY A 123 -15.65 -22.25 -14.98
C GLY A 123 -16.24 -21.42 -13.84
N LEU A 124 -15.72 -20.20 -13.68
CA LEU A 124 -16.27 -19.21 -12.74
C LEU A 124 -17.45 -18.42 -13.32
N ALA A 125 -17.42 -18.16 -14.63
CA ALA A 125 -18.48 -17.48 -15.36
C ALA A 125 -18.76 -18.24 -16.67
N LEU A 126 -19.98 -18.12 -17.16
CA LEU A 126 -20.40 -18.66 -18.45
C LEU A 126 -21.39 -17.67 -19.06
N ASP A 127 -21.19 -17.30 -20.32
CA ASP A 127 -22.19 -16.57 -21.10
C ASP A 127 -22.51 -17.39 -22.35
N ALA A 128 -23.68 -18.02 -22.33
CA ALA A 128 -24.16 -18.86 -23.41
C ALA A 128 -25.65 -18.60 -23.66
N GLU A 129 -26.10 -18.88 -24.88
CA GLU A 129 -27.47 -18.63 -25.33
C GLU A 129 -28.55 -19.26 -24.42
N LEU A 130 -28.29 -20.45 -23.90
CA LEU A 130 -29.24 -21.18 -23.04
C LEU A 130 -29.08 -20.86 -21.55
N VAL A 131 -27.90 -20.48 -21.09
CA VAL A 131 -27.64 -20.20 -19.67
C VAL A 131 -26.45 -19.26 -19.53
N SER A 132 -26.62 -18.26 -18.68
CA SER A 132 -25.55 -17.39 -18.23
C SER A 132 -25.38 -17.51 -16.71
N ASP A 133 -24.14 -17.47 -16.26
CA ASP A 133 -23.73 -17.56 -14.87
C ASP A 133 -22.89 -16.37 -14.49
N GLU A 134 -23.43 -15.58 -13.57
CA GLU A 134 -22.70 -14.47 -12.97
C GLU A 134 -22.09 -14.91 -11.62
N PRO A 135 -20.74 -14.95 -11.51
CA PRO A 135 -20.03 -15.48 -10.33
C PRO A 135 -20.49 -14.87 -8.99
N VAL A 136 -20.82 -13.58 -8.97
CA VAL A 136 -21.25 -12.88 -7.76
C VAL A 136 -22.62 -13.37 -7.30
N SER A 137 -23.60 -13.43 -8.21
CA SER A 137 -24.95 -13.91 -7.94
C SER A 137 -24.96 -15.38 -7.47
N ARG A 138 -24.04 -16.18 -8.01
CA ARG A 138 -23.79 -17.58 -7.63
C ARG A 138 -23.03 -17.75 -6.31
N ARG A 139 -22.53 -16.66 -5.71
CA ARG A 139 -21.61 -16.67 -4.55
C ARG A 139 -20.32 -17.47 -4.79
N TRP A 140 -19.92 -17.60 -6.05
CA TRP A 140 -18.68 -18.25 -6.45
C TRP A 140 -17.48 -17.30 -6.39
N TYR A 141 -17.77 -16.00 -6.41
CA TYR A 141 -16.82 -14.93 -6.17
C TYR A 141 -17.47 -13.87 -5.28
N GLN A 142 -16.68 -13.26 -4.41
CA GLN A 142 -17.08 -12.12 -3.58
C GLN A 142 -15.99 -11.06 -3.68
N HIS A 143 -16.39 -9.81 -3.96
CA HIS A 143 -15.48 -8.69 -3.86
C HIS A 143 -15.15 -8.43 -2.38
N LEU A 144 -13.86 -8.43 -2.05
CA LEU A 144 -13.38 -8.08 -0.71
C LEU A 144 -12.73 -6.72 -0.73
N GLU A 145 -13.10 -5.91 0.26
CA GLU A 145 -12.53 -4.61 0.53
C GLU A 145 -11.57 -4.70 1.72
N TYR A 146 -10.35 -4.21 1.50
CA TYR A 146 -9.28 -4.08 2.47
C TYR A 146 -9.12 -2.61 2.87
N ALA A 147 -9.32 -2.31 4.16
CA ALA A 147 -9.03 -1.02 4.76
C ALA A 147 -8.93 -1.16 6.30
N PRO A 148 -7.88 -0.63 6.95
CA PRO A 148 -6.68 -0.04 6.35
C PRO A 148 -5.76 -1.11 5.72
N LEU A 149 -5.01 -0.75 4.68
CA LEU A 149 -3.94 -1.57 4.12
C LEU A 149 -2.71 -0.70 3.92
N VAL A 150 -1.61 -1.05 4.60
CA VAL A 150 -0.33 -0.35 4.48
C VAL A 150 0.65 -1.25 3.74
N ASN A 151 1.15 -0.78 2.59
CA ASN A 151 2.14 -1.50 1.82
C ASN A 151 3.55 -1.22 2.33
N ALA A 152 4.37 -2.26 2.47
CA ALA A 152 5.78 -2.09 2.84
C ALA A 152 6.62 -1.46 1.73
N ARG A 153 6.18 -1.53 0.47
CA ARG A 153 6.89 -1.08 -0.72
C ARG A 153 5.92 -0.73 -1.86
N ALA A 154 6.09 0.42 -2.48
CA ALA A 154 5.38 0.80 -3.72
C ALA A 154 6.12 0.35 -5.00
N HIS A 155 7.46 0.33 -4.97
CA HIS A 155 8.30 0.00 -6.13
C HIS A 155 8.62 -1.50 -6.24
N THR A 156 8.82 -1.95 -7.48
CA THR A 156 9.15 -3.34 -7.78
C THR A 156 10.57 -3.67 -7.32
N LEU A 157 10.73 -4.77 -6.58
CA LEU A 157 12.03 -5.33 -6.20
C LEU A 157 12.30 -6.60 -7.01
N GLY A 158 13.32 -6.57 -7.88
CA GLY A 158 13.66 -7.67 -8.77
C GLY A 158 12.88 -7.66 -10.08
N ALA A 159 12.93 -8.78 -10.82
CA ALA A 159 12.42 -8.85 -12.19
C ALA A 159 10.89 -8.88 -12.31
N ARG A 160 10.16 -9.14 -11.21
CA ARG A 160 8.68 -9.28 -11.23
C ARG A 160 8.05 -8.56 -10.05
N ARG A 161 6.92 -7.91 -10.29
CA ARG A 161 6.10 -7.31 -9.24
C ARG A 161 5.48 -8.42 -8.37
N LYS A 162 5.51 -8.23 -7.05
CA LYS A 162 4.93 -9.15 -6.07
C LYS A 162 4.06 -8.37 -5.09
N ILE A 163 2.82 -8.81 -4.91
CA ILE A 163 1.94 -8.34 -3.83
C ILE A 163 2.40 -9.05 -2.55
N LEU A 164 2.85 -8.29 -1.55
CA LEU A 164 3.42 -8.85 -0.32
C LEU A 164 2.36 -9.34 0.67
N ASN A 165 1.16 -8.73 0.65
CA ASN A 165 0.04 -9.19 1.46
C ASN A 165 -0.59 -10.42 0.80
N ASP A 166 -0.43 -11.60 1.42
CA ASP A 166 -0.91 -12.86 0.85
C ASP A 166 -2.44 -12.92 0.69
N ALA A 167 -3.21 -12.26 1.56
CA ALA A 167 -4.66 -12.23 1.46
C ALA A 167 -5.11 -11.40 0.24
N LEU A 168 -4.55 -10.20 0.06
CA LEU A 168 -4.78 -9.38 -1.12
C LEU A 168 -4.31 -10.10 -2.40
N ALA A 169 -3.15 -10.76 -2.36
CA ALA A 169 -2.61 -11.48 -3.51
C ALA A 169 -3.55 -12.61 -3.97
N ARG A 170 -4.12 -13.37 -3.01
CA ARG A 170 -5.13 -14.40 -3.31
C ARG A 170 -6.41 -13.79 -3.87
N GLN A 171 -6.92 -12.73 -3.25
CA GLN A 171 -8.14 -12.07 -3.70
C GLN A 171 -7.99 -11.48 -5.11
N TYR A 172 -6.90 -10.76 -5.36
CA TYR A 172 -6.64 -10.16 -6.67
C TYR A 172 -6.50 -11.24 -7.75
N ARG A 173 -5.87 -12.38 -7.43
CA ARG A 173 -5.81 -13.52 -8.35
C ARG A 173 -7.20 -14.10 -8.63
N ALA A 174 -8.02 -14.33 -7.60
CA ALA A 174 -9.38 -14.83 -7.78
C ALA A 174 -10.25 -13.87 -8.63
N PHE A 175 -10.08 -12.57 -8.45
CA PHE A 175 -10.71 -11.55 -9.29
C PHE A 175 -10.27 -11.65 -10.76
N LEU A 176 -8.95 -11.72 -11.01
CA LEU A 176 -8.42 -11.87 -12.37
C LEU A 176 -8.85 -13.19 -13.02
N GLU A 177 -8.90 -14.27 -12.25
CA GLU A 177 -9.41 -15.57 -12.72
C GLU A 177 -10.87 -15.47 -13.12
N ALA A 178 -11.72 -14.78 -12.36
CA ALA A 178 -13.13 -14.57 -12.72
C ALA A 178 -13.27 -13.79 -14.03
N LEU A 179 -12.50 -12.71 -14.21
CA LEU A 179 -12.50 -11.93 -15.46
C LEU A 179 -12.04 -12.73 -16.67
N ALA A 180 -11.12 -13.69 -16.49
CA ALA A 180 -10.61 -14.51 -17.59
C ALA A 180 -11.67 -15.44 -18.22
N TYR A 181 -12.81 -15.68 -17.53
CA TYR A 181 -13.95 -16.42 -18.07
C TYR A 181 -14.95 -15.55 -18.84
N GLN A 182 -14.74 -14.24 -18.90
CA GLN A 182 -15.65 -13.28 -19.53
C GLN A 182 -15.01 -12.69 -20.79
N HIS A 183 -15.83 -12.16 -21.71
CA HIS A 183 -15.32 -11.57 -22.96
C HIS A 183 -14.44 -10.33 -22.71
N GLY A 184 -14.76 -9.59 -21.66
CA GLY A 184 -14.01 -8.45 -21.16
C GLY A 184 -14.69 -7.93 -19.89
N PRO A 185 -13.99 -7.10 -19.10
CA PRO A 185 -14.58 -6.54 -17.90
C PRO A 185 -15.65 -5.50 -18.25
N ASP A 186 -16.76 -5.52 -17.51
CA ASP A 186 -17.72 -4.41 -17.48
C ASP A 186 -17.20 -3.22 -16.66
N ASP A 187 -17.93 -2.11 -16.64
CA ASP A 187 -17.53 -0.89 -15.95
C ASP A 187 -17.43 -1.03 -14.42
N ASP A 188 -18.30 -1.84 -13.79
CA ASP A 188 -18.26 -2.11 -12.35
C ASP A 188 -17.02 -2.97 -11.97
N GLN A 189 -16.65 -3.90 -12.85
CA GLN A 189 -15.45 -4.70 -12.75
C GLN A 189 -14.18 -3.88 -13.02
N LEU A 190 -14.22 -2.93 -13.96
CA LEU A 190 -13.14 -1.97 -14.16
C LEU A 190 -12.92 -1.13 -12.90
N LEU A 191 -13.97 -0.67 -12.22
CA LEU A 191 -13.83 0.02 -10.93
C LEU A 191 -13.25 -0.87 -9.84
N SER A 192 -13.67 -2.13 -9.78
CA SER A 192 -13.07 -3.12 -8.87
C SER A 192 -11.57 -3.31 -9.15
N ALA A 193 -11.18 -3.32 -10.43
CA ALA A 193 -9.79 -3.41 -10.83
C ALA A 193 -9.00 -2.15 -10.46
N VAL A 194 -9.55 -0.95 -10.67
CA VAL A 194 -8.96 0.33 -10.22
C VAL A 194 -8.70 0.29 -8.72
N TYR A 195 -9.69 -0.13 -7.93
CA TYR A 195 -9.53 -0.29 -6.49
C TYR A 195 -8.37 -1.23 -6.13
N TYR A 196 -8.28 -2.42 -6.73
CA TYR A 196 -7.19 -3.35 -6.47
C TYR A 196 -5.81 -2.83 -6.92
N LEU A 197 -5.75 -2.00 -7.96
CA LEU A 197 -4.51 -1.34 -8.38
C LEU A 197 -4.07 -0.27 -7.38
N LEU A 198 -5.00 0.51 -6.84
CA LEU A 198 -4.71 1.50 -5.78
C LEU A 198 -4.20 0.83 -4.50
N LEU A 199 -4.78 -0.31 -4.09
CA LEU A 199 -4.25 -1.10 -2.97
C LEU A 199 -2.82 -1.61 -3.20
N GLN A 200 -2.30 -1.57 -4.42
CA GLN A 200 -0.94 -1.98 -4.78
C GLN A 200 -0.01 -0.77 -5.05
N ASP A 201 -0.45 0.45 -4.74
CA ASP A 201 0.22 1.72 -5.06
C ASP A 201 0.51 1.90 -6.57
N ARG A 202 -0.30 1.30 -7.44
CA ARG A 202 -0.16 1.37 -8.91
C ARG A 202 -0.97 2.54 -9.47
N ILE A 203 -0.65 3.76 -9.02
CA ILE A 203 -1.43 4.99 -9.29
C ILE A 203 -1.59 5.28 -10.79
N ALA A 204 -0.51 5.17 -11.58
CA ALA A 204 -0.56 5.43 -13.02
C ALA A 204 -1.50 4.45 -13.74
N GLU A 205 -1.35 3.16 -13.47
CA GLU A 205 -2.19 2.10 -14.09
C GLU A 205 -3.65 2.21 -13.64
N ALA A 206 -3.89 2.55 -12.37
CA ALA A 206 -5.23 2.82 -11.86
C ALA A 206 -5.88 4.02 -12.56
N SER A 207 -5.12 5.08 -12.84
CA SER A 207 -5.60 6.26 -13.56
C SER A 207 -5.96 5.93 -15.02
N GLU A 208 -5.08 5.21 -15.72
CA GLU A 208 -5.33 4.75 -17.10
C GLU A 208 -6.57 3.85 -17.18
N LEU A 209 -6.74 2.95 -16.20
CA LEU A 209 -7.88 2.04 -16.18
C LEU A 209 -9.18 2.77 -15.86
N LEU A 210 -9.16 3.73 -14.93
CA LEU A 210 -10.33 4.53 -14.57
C LEU A 210 -10.82 5.40 -15.74
N ALA A 211 -9.92 5.89 -16.59
CA ALA A 211 -10.27 6.66 -17.77
C ALA A 211 -11.08 5.87 -18.82
N ARG A 212 -11.10 4.54 -18.73
CA ARG A 212 -11.88 3.66 -19.62
C ARG A 212 -13.31 3.43 -19.13
N VAL A 213 -13.63 3.82 -17.89
CA VAL A 213 -14.93 3.59 -17.27
C VAL A 213 -15.96 4.57 -17.82
N ASP A 214 -17.08 4.07 -18.35
CA ASP A 214 -18.23 4.89 -18.70
C ASP A 214 -19.04 5.23 -17.44
N GLU A 215 -19.05 6.52 -17.11
CA GLU A 215 -19.78 7.07 -15.97
C GLU A 215 -21.27 6.78 -15.96
N GLN A 216 -21.88 6.61 -17.15
CA GLN A 216 -23.30 6.36 -17.28
C GLN A 216 -23.66 4.88 -17.08
N ALA A 217 -22.67 3.99 -17.23
CA ALA A 217 -22.83 2.54 -17.08
C ALA A 217 -22.54 2.05 -15.65
N VAL A 218 -21.89 2.87 -14.82
CA VAL A 218 -21.53 2.54 -13.43
C VAL A 218 -22.73 2.72 -12.51
N HIS A 219 -23.13 1.64 -11.82
CA HIS A 219 -24.24 1.66 -10.88
C HIS A 219 -23.91 2.19 -9.47
N PRO A 220 -22.64 2.23 -9.00
CA PRO A 220 -22.25 2.97 -7.80
C PRO A 220 -21.50 4.29 -8.08
N ARG A 221 -22.22 5.40 -8.29
CA ARG A 221 -21.62 6.75 -8.49
C ARG A 221 -20.72 7.21 -7.34
N LEU A 222 -21.10 6.87 -6.11
CA LEU A 222 -20.37 7.19 -4.88
C LEU A 222 -18.93 6.64 -4.88
N GLN A 223 -18.77 5.37 -5.26
CA GLN A 223 -17.48 4.68 -5.35
C GLN A 223 -16.61 5.29 -6.44
N LEU A 224 -17.20 5.56 -7.61
CA LEU A 224 -16.53 6.21 -8.72
C LEU A 224 -15.98 7.59 -8.31
N ASP A 225 -16.81 8.44 -7.72
CA ASP A 225 -16.41 9.79 -7.32
C ASP A 225 -15.36 9.76 -6.19
N TYR A 226 -15.42 8.78 -5.29
CA TYR A 226 -14.35 8.56 -4.29
C TYR A 226 -13.01 8.19 -4.93
N LEU A 227 -12.99 7.22 -5.86
CA LEU A 227 -11.77 6.81 -6.55
C LEU A 227 -11.17 7.95 -7.38
N ARG A 228 -12.02 8.77 -8.01
CA ARG A 228 -11.61 9.98 -8.72
C ARG A 228 -11.02 11.03 -7.79
N ALA A 229 -11.68 11.31 -6.67
CA ALA A 229 -11.18 12.26 -5.69
C ALA A 229 -9.83 11.82 -5.11
N TYR A 230 -9.70 10.52 -4.81
CA TYR A 230 -8.45 9.93 -4.34
C TYR A 230 -7.32 10.07 -5.36
N LEU A 231 -7.56 9.75 -6.64
CA LEU A 231 -6.57 9.90 -7.70
C LEU A 231 -6.23 11.37 -7.99
N ALA A 232 -7.21 12.28 -7.94
CA ALA A 232 -6.97 13.71 -8.09
C ALA A 232 -5.97 14.23 -7.04
N LEU A 233 -6.05 13.75 -5.78
CA LEU A 233 -5.04 14.08 -4.76
C LEU A 233 -3.63 13.60 -5.13
N HIS A 234 -3.49 12.38 -5.68
CA HIS A 234 -2.20 11.86 -6.15
C HIS A 234 -1.61 12.66 -7.31
N HIS A 235 -2.47 13.30 -8.12
CA HIS A 235 -2.06 14.20 -9.20
C HIS A 235 -1.86 15.65 -8.75
N GLY A 236 -2.07 15.97 -7.46
CA GLY A 236 -1.97 17.32 -6.93
C GLY A 236 -3.15 18.23 -7.25
N GLU A 237 -4.26 17.68 -7.76
CA GLU A 237 -5.46 18.39 -8.19
C GLU A 237 -6.44 18.59 -7.02
N VAL A 238 -5.98 19.29 -5.97
CA VAL A 238 -6.72 19.45 -4.70
C VAL A 238 -8.13 20.02 -4.90
N GLY A 239 -8.28 21.00 -5.79
CA GLY A 239 -9.60 21.60 -6.09
C GLY A 239 -10.60 20.60 -6.69
N GLN A 240 -10.14 19.70 -7.56
CA GLN A 240 -10.98 18.67 -8.16
C GLN A 240 -11.35 17.60 -7.13
N ALA A 241 -10.38 17.16 -6.31
CA ALA A 241 -10.63 16.22 -5.22
C ALA A 241 -11.71 16.75 -4.25
N ARG A 242 -11.60 18.03 -3.86
CA ARG A 242 -12.58 18.70 -3.01
C ARG A 242 -13.95 18.75 -3.66
N ALA A 243 -14.04 19.14 -4.93
CA ALA A 243 -15.32 19.24 -5.66
C ALA A 243 -16.06 17.89 -5.74
N LEU A 244 -15.32 16.78 -5.91
CA LEU A 244 -15.87 15.43 -5.93
C LEU A 244 -16.26 14.92 -4.54
N ALA A 245 -15.52 15.30 -3.50
CA ALA A 245 -15.78 14.86 -2.13
C ALA A 245 -16.88 15.63 -1.41
N GLN A 246 -17.02 16.93 -1.70
CA GLN A 246 -17.93 17.84 -1.00
C GLN A 246 -19.41 17.39 -0.98
N PRO A 247 -20.00 16.87 -2.09
CA PRO A 247 -21.39 16.41 -2.09
C PRO A 247 -21.67 15.28 -1.10
N TYR A 248 -20.63 14.53 -0.70
CA TYR A 248 -20.74 13.35 0.15
C TYR A 248 -20.34 13.59 1.61
N ARG A 249 -20.05 14.85 1.98
CA ARG A 249 -19.62 15.23 3.34
C ARG A 249 -20.57 14.74 4.44
N GLU A 250 -21.87 14.75 4.18
CA GLU A 250 -22.92 14.35 5.13
C GLU A 250 -23.61 13.04 4.71
N HIS A 251 -22.91 12.16 4.00
CA HIS A 251 -23.49 10.91 3.50
C HIS A 251 -24.09 10.05 4.64
N GLY A 252 -25.22 9.39 4.38
CA GLY A 252 -25.96 8.65 5.40
C GLY A 252 -25.28 7.37 5.90
N VAL A 253 -24.37 6.80 5.12
CA VAL A 253 -23.59 5.61 5.50
C VAL A 253 -22.30 6.05 6.19
N ASP A 254 -22.16 5.74 7.48
CA ASP A 254 -21.06 6.18 8.36
C ASP A 254 -19.68 5.97 7.72
N ARG A 255 -19.41 4.75 7.22
CA ARG A 255 -18.13 4.41 6.59
C ARG A 255 -17.77 5.34 5.42
N TRP A 256 -18.75 5.68 4.58
CA TRP A 256 -18.54 6.56 3.44
C TRP A 256 -18.42 8.02 3.88
N ARG A 257 -19.22 8.44 4.87
CA ARG A 257 -19.12 9.77 5.46
C ARG A 257 -17.72 10.03 6.01
N THR A 258 -17.16 9.08 6.79
CA THR A 258 -15.79 9.16 7.30
C THR A 258 -14.77 9.22 6.18
N ARG A 259 -14.90 8.40 5.13
CA ARG A 259 -13.98 8.41 3.99
C ARG A 259 -13.92 9.73 3.25
N PHE A 260 -15.08 10.33 2.97
CA PHE A 260 -15.12 11.64 2.31
C PHE A 260 -14.69 12.77 3.25
N ALA A 261 -15.00 12.69 4.54
CA ALA A 261 -14.48 13.63 5.53
C ALA A 261 -12.94 13.57 5.60
N ASN A 262 -12.32 12.38 5.58
CA ASN A 262 -10.87 12.22 5.51
C ASN A 262 -10.27 12.88 4.24
N LEU A 263 -10.87 12.65 3.07
CA LEU A 263 -10.42 13.29 1.82
C LEU A 263 -10.49 14.82 1.92
N LEU A 264 -11.57 15.36 2.50
CA LEU A 264 -11.74 16.80 2.69
C LEU A 264 -10.73 17.38 3.68
N ALA A 265 -10.41 16.65 4.75
CA ALA A 265 -9.38 17.04 5.72
C ALA A 265 -8.00 17.10 5.04
N ILE A 266 -7.64 16.10 4.22
CA ILE A 266 -6.41 16.12 3.42
C ILE A 266 -6.38 17.33 2.46
N CYS A 267 -7.51 17.64 1.81
CA CYS A 267 -7.60 18.82 0.94
C CYS A 267 -7.37 20.12 1.72
N ALA A 268 -7.93 20.25 2.93
CA ALA A 268 -7.75 21.41 3.78
C ALA A 268 -6.30 21.55 4.26
N GLU A 269 -5.67 20.46 4.68
CA GLU A 269 -4.27 20.43 5.10
C GLU A 269 -3.33 20.81 3.95
N ALA A 270 -3.56 20.30 2.75
CA ALA A 270 -2.78 20.65 1.55
C ALA A 270 -2.88 22.16 1.19
N GLU A 271 -3.97 22.82 1.60
CA GLU A 271 -4.18 24.27 1.45
C GLU A 271 -3.69 25.08 2.67
N GLY A 272 -3.07 24.44 3.65
CA GLY A 272 -2.43 25.09 4.80
C GLY A 272 -3.26 25.10 6.10
N ALA A 273 -4.38 24.37 6.16
CA ALA A 273 -5.07 24.13 7.43
C ALA A 273 -4.26 23.19 8.33
N ALA A 274 -4.56 23.20 9.63
CA ALA A 274 -3.97 22.24 10.56
C ALA A 274 -4.50 20.82 10.30
N ALA A 275 -3.66 19.81 10.56
CA ALA A 275 -4.08 18.41 10.51
C ALA A 275 -5.27 18.16 11.46
N GLU A 276 -6.33 17.57 10.93
CA GLU A 276 -7.57 17.24 11.64
C GLU A 276 -7.68 15.72 11.82
N VAL A 277 -8.12 15.30 13.02
CA VAL A 277 -8.44 13.88 13.29
C VAL A 277 -9.93 13.71 13.06
N VAL A 278 -10.27 13.02 11.98
CA VAL A 278 -11.65 12.76 11.56
C VAL A 278 -12.14 11.43 12.13
N ASP A 279 -11.25 10.43 12.21
CA ASP A 279 -11.52 9.14 12.84
C ASP A 279 -10.65 9.00 14.10
N ALA A 280 -11.30 9.01 15.27
CA ALA A 280 -10.62 8.95 16.55
C ALA A 280 -9.92 7.61 16.81
N ASP A 281 -10.30 6.54 16.12
CA ASP A 281 -9.67 5.23 16.20
C ASP A 281 -8.52 5.08 15.19
N ASP A 282 -8.34 6.04 14.29
CA ASP A 282 -7.25 6.05 13.31
C ASP A 282 -5.95 6.60 13.93
N ARG A 283 -5.09 5.65 14.32
CA ARG A 283 -3.79 5.94 14.90
C ARG A 283 -2.91 6.81 13.98
N ASP A 284 -3.00 6.66 12.66
CA ASP A 284 -2.13 7.38 11.74
C ASP A 284 -2.50 8.86 11.69
N GLN A 285 -3.80 9.18 11.75
CA GLN A 285 -4.29 10.56 11.86
C GLN A 285 -3.83 11.22 13.17
N GLU A 286 -3.96 10.51 14.30
CA GLU A 286 -3.51 11.05 15.58
C GLU A 286 -1.98 11.23 15.62
N GLN A 287 -1.21 10.31 15.03
CA GLN A 287 0.24 10.46 14.89
C GLN A 287 0.61 11.65 14.00
N ALA A 288 -0.09 11.87 12.88
CA ALA A 288 0.14 13.02 12.01
C ALA A 288 -0.14 14.34 12.74
N ARG A 289 -1.24 14.42 13.50
CA ARG A 289 -1.58 15.59 14.33
C ARG A 289 -0.51 15.87 15.38
N LEU A 290 -0.02 14.83 16.07
CA LEU A 290 1.06 14.96 17.05
C LEU A 290 2.36 15.41 16.40
N ALA A 291 2.75 14.80 15.27
CA ALA A 291 3.96 15.14 14.53
C ALA A 291 3.94 16.61 14.03
N ALA A 292 2.79 17.10 13.58
CA ALA A 292 2.63 18.51 13.17
C ALA A 292 2.83 19.51 14.33
N GLY A 293 2.63 19.06 15.59
CA GLY A 293 2.86 19.85 16.80
C GLY A 293 4.27 19.72 17.39
N GLU A 294 5.07 18.76 16.95
CA GLU A 294 6.44 18.58 17.47
C GLU A 294 7.38 19.69 16.94
N PRO A 295 8.36 20.14 17.74
CA PRO A 295 9.40 21.03 17.27
C PRO A 295 10.37 20.30 16.33
N ALA A 296 10.74 20.94 15.23
CA ALA A 296 11.77 20.45 14.31
C ALA A 296 12.81 21.53 14.01
N LEU A 297 14.05 21.11 13.82
CA LEU A 297 15.19 21.98 13.49
C LEU A 297 16.15 21.23 12.57
N ASP A 298 16.50 21.86 11.46
CA ASP A 298 17.64 21.49 10.60
C ASP A 298 18.22 22.75 9.95
N PHE A 299 19.40 22.63 9.34
CA PHE A 299 19.96 23.74 8.57
C PHE A 299 20.97 23.30 7.52
N GLU A 300 21.14 24.17 6.53
CA GLU A 300 22.14 24.08 5.48
C GLU A 300 23.12 25.25 5.54
N LEU A 301 24.35 25.03 5.09
CA LEU A 301 25.40 26.03 4.97
C LEU A 301 25.61 26.38 3.50
N GLU A 302 25.29 27.61 3.11
CA GLU A 302 25.43 28.09 1.73
C GLU A 302 26.12 29.45 1.68
N GLY A 303 27.31 29.50 1.07
CA GLY A 303 27.99 30.76 0.73
C GLY A 303 28.29 31.68 1.92
N GLY A 304 28.53 31.12 3.11
CA GLY A 304 28.75 31.89 4.33
C GLY A 304 27.47 32.33 5.05
N ALA A 305 26.33 31.71 4.73
CA ALA A 305 25.07 31.88 5.45
C ALA A 305 24.48 30.52 5.85
N LEU A 306 23.57 30.58 6.82
CA LEU A 306 22.77 29.50 7.34
C LEU A 306 21.36 29.60 6.76
N LEU A 307 20.90 28.56 6.09
CA LEU A 307 19.48 28.38 5.79
C LEU A 307 18.90 27.46 6.85
N ILE A 308 18.17 28.03 7.81
CA ILE A 308 17.64 27.32 8.97
C ILE A 308 16.21 26.90 8.65
N HIS A 309 15.92 25.60 8.72
CA HIS A 309 14.59 25.02 8.60
C HIS A 309 14.05 24.70 10.00
N TYR A 310 12.83 25.15 10.30
CA TYR A 310 12.26 24.97 11.63
C TYR A 310 10.75 24.83 11.63
N GLN A 311 10.23 24.22 12.69
CA GLN A 311 8.81 24.06 12.96
C GLN A 311 8.58 24.19 14.47
N ASN A 312 7.53 24.91 14.88
CA ASN A 312 7.13 25.10 16.28
C ASN A 312 8.27 25.59 17.20
N LEU A 313 9.13 26.47 16.67
CA LEU A 313 10.24 27.09 17.41
C LEU A 313 10.23 28.61 17.23
N GLU A 314 10.46 29.34 18.32
CA GLU A 314 10.54 30.81 18.33
C GLU A 314 11.99 31.33 18.28
N ARG A 315 12.95 30.49 18.66
CA ARG A 315 14.38 30.83 18.69
C ARG A 315 15.26 29.59 18.66
N CYS A 316 16.48 29.75 18.16
CA CYS A 316 17.56 28.79 18.35
C CYS A 316 18.85 29.52 18.74
N THR A 317 19.82 28.80 19.29
CA THR A 317 21.15 29.30 19.62
C THR A 317 22.14 28.77 18.60
N LEU A 318 22.81 29.69 17.91
CA LEU A 318 23.97 29.42 17.07
C LEU A 318 25.21 29.33 17.95
N ALA A 319 25.92 28.21 17.89
CA ALA A 319 27.21 28.00 18.53
C ALA A 319 28.26 27.69 17.47
N CYS A 320 29.36 28.44 17.46
CA CYS A 320 30.47 28.26 16.54
C CYS A 320 31.71 27.77 17.28
N TYR A 321 32.30 26.67 16.83
CA TYR A 321 33.48 26.04 17.40
C TYR A 321 34.62 26.09 16.38
N ARG A 322 35.63 26.92 16.61
CA ARG A 322 36.84 26.93 15.77
C ARG A 322 37.53 25.58 15.90
N MET A 323 37.83 24.98 14.77
CA MET A 323 38.57 23.73 14.72
C MET A 323 40.06 24.03 14.54
N ASP A 324 40.89 23.45 15.41
CA ASP A 324 42.31 23.31 15.12
C ASP A 324 42.50 22.16 14.13
N ILE A 325 42.37 22.49 12.85
CA ILE A 325 42.49 21.51 11.76
C ILE A 325 43.87 20.85 11.74
N GLU A 326 44.94 21.53 12.18
CA GLU A 326 46.28 20.94 12.20
C GLU A 326 46.38 19.85 13.26
N LEU A 327 45.90 20.14 14.48
CA LEU A 327 45.89 19.17 15.56
C LEU A 327 45.03 17.95 15.19
N LEU A 328 43.83 18.19 14.64
CA LEU A 328 42.92 17.12 14.22
C LEU A 328 43.54 16.25 13.11
N PHE A 329 44.10 16.88 12.09
CA PHE A 329 44.79 16.20 11.00
C PHE A 329 45.99 15.39 11.51
N SER A 330 46.77 15.92 12.45
CA SER A 330 47.93 15.22 13.02
C SER A 330 47.53 13.99 13.85
N ARG A 331 46.32 13.99 14.44
CA ARG A 331 45.79 12.84 15.20
C ARG A 331 45.11 11.81 14.29
N GLN A 332 44.42 12.26 13.25
CA GLN A 332 43.67 11.40 12.33
C GLN A 332 43.76 11.90 10.87
N PRO A 333 44.90 11.68 10.18
CA PRO A 333 45.14 12.25 8.84
C PRO A 333 44.15 11.78 7.76
N PHE A 334 43.49 10.64 7.95
CA PHE A 334 42.56 10.02 6.99
C PHE A 334 41.10 9.97 7.48
N GLY A 335 40.73 10.65 8.57
CA GLY A 335 39.45 10.44 9.28
C GLY A 335 38.56 11.68 9.48
N PHE A 336 38.69 12.72 8.65
CA PHE A 336 38.17 14.07 8.91
C PHE A 336 36.63 14.25 8.89
N GLU A 337 35.83 13.21 8.70
CA GLU A 337 34.37 13.34 8.43
C GLU A 337 33.44 13.35 9.66
N GLN A 338 33.94 13.24 10.90
CA GLN A 338 33.05 13.13 12.08
C GLN A 338 32.89 14.46 12.85
N ALA A 339 31.85 15.22 12.50
CA ALA A 339 31.42 16.46 13.18
C ALA A 339 30.76 16.23 14.56
N ASP A 340 30.48 14.99 14.97
CA ASP A 340 29.70 14.68 16.19
C ASP A 340 30.46 14.80 17.52
N ARG A 341 31.75 15.16 17.51
CA ARG A 341 32.64 15.06 18.69
C ARG A 341 32.79 16.32 19.54
N PHE A 342 32.11 17.43 19.23
CA PHE A 342 32.36 18.72 19.88
C PHE A 342 31.56 18.99 21.18
N ALA A 343 30.87 18.00 21.73
CA ALA A 343 29.94 18.14 22.85
C ALA A 343 30.55 18.49 24.23
N VAL A 344 31.86 18.71 24.35
CA VAL A 344 32.56 18.87 25.66
C VAL A 344 33.35 20.18 25.79
N ILE A 345 33.33 21.04 24.77
CA ILE A 345 34.06 22.33 24.77
C ILE A 345 33.10 23.51 24.72
N ALA A 346 33.50 24.64 25.30
CA ALA A 346 32.74 25.89 25.19
C ALA A 346 32.88 26.46 23.76
N PRO A 347 31.79 26.99 23.17
CA PRO A 347 31.86 27.59 21.84
C PRO A 347 32.69 28.87 21.84
N ASN A 348 33.38 29.13 20.73
CA ASN A 348 34.12 30.37 20.53
C ASN A 348 33.20 31.56 20.29
N HIS A 349 31.98 31.32 19.81
CA HIS A 349 30.94 32.32 19.64
C HIS A 349 29.57 31.67 19.86
N SER A 350 28.66 32.40 20.52
CA SER A 350 27.29 31.98 20.76
C SER A 350 26.34 33.16 20.56
N GLU A 351 25.28 32.95 19.79
CA GLU A 351 24.27 33.98 19.47
C GLU A 351 22.87 33.36 19.46
N VAL A 352 21.86 34.11 19.89
CA VAL A 352 20.46 33.68 19.81
C VAL A 352 19.84 34.24 18.53
N ILE A 353 19.34 33.35 17.69
CA ILE A 353 18.62 33.65 16.46
C ILE A 353 17.13 33.57 16.73
N ALA A 354 16.40 34.66 16.45
CA ALA A 354 14.93 34.66 16.45
C ALA A 354 14.40 33.94 15.20
N LEU A 355 13.42 33.07 15.40
CA LEU A 355 12.77 32.30 14.34
C LEU A 355 11.36 32.87 14.13
N PRO A 356 11.09 33.57 13.01
CA PRO A 356 9.79 34.19 12.76
C PRO A 356 8.61 33.21 12.79
N THR A 357 7.54 33.57 13.49
CA THR A 357 6.30 32.79 13.49
C THR A 357 5.67 32.77 12.08
N GLY A 358 5.17 31.61 11.66
CA GLY A 358 4.51 31.44 10.36
C GLY A 358 5.45 31.28 9.16
N GLN A 359 6.76 31.23 9.38
CA GLN A 359 7.73 30.85 8.35
C GLN A 359 8.27 29.44 8.64
N GLN A 360 8.66 28.72 7.58
CA GLN A 360 9.27 27.38 7.68
C GLN A 360 10.80 27.43 7.61
N HIS A 361 11.35 28.56 7.17
CA HIS A 361 12.78 28.76 7.08
C HIS A 361 13.18 30.22 7.32
N VAL A 362 14.41 30.44 7.77
CA VAL A 362 15.02 31.78 7.87
C VAL A 362 16.47 31.71 7.40
N ARG A 363 16.91 32.73 6.67
CA ARG A 363 18.31 32.87 6.26
C ARG A 363 19.04 33.81 7.21
N VAL A 364 20.17 33.36 7.77
CA VAL A 364 21.00 34.14 8.68
C VAL A 364 22.45 34.13 8.19
N GLU A 365 23.07 35.30 8.18
CA GLU A 365 24.48 35.43 7.79
C GLU A 365 25.40 34.85 8.86
N LEU A 366 26.37 34.02 8.47
CA LEU A 366 27.35 33.50 9.43
C LEU A 366 28.25 34.65 9.90
N PRO A 367 28.63 34.72 11.19
CA PRO A 367 29.49 35.78 11.67
C PRO A 367 30.83 35.81 10.91
N ALA A 368 31.32 37.01 10.59
CA ALA A 368 32.43 37.21 9.66
C ALA A 368 33.69 36.40 10.02
N ALA A 369 33.97 36.21 11.32
CA ALA A 369 35.10 35.43 11.82
C ALA A 369 35.06 33.93 11.46
N TYR A 370 33.89 33.41 11.06
CA TYR A 370 33.66 31.99 10.78
C TYR A 370 33.41 31.68 9.30
N ARG A 371 33.04 32.67 8.46
CA ARG A 371 32.73 32.48 7.03
C ARG A 371 33.81 31.76 6.23
N HIS A 372 35.07 31.99 6.59
CA HIS A 372 36.23 31.41 5.91
C HIS A 372 37.16 30.67 6.88
N SER A 373 36.63 30.17 8.00
CA SER A 373 37.40 29.38 8.97
C SER A 373 36.86 27.97 9.05
N ASN A 374 37.74 27.02 9.36
CA ASN A 374 37.29 25.67 9.72
C ASN A 374 36.64 25.73 11.08
N ALA A 375 35.33 25.49 11.11
CA ALA A 375 34.55 25.51 12.33
C ALA A 375 33.43 24.50 12.27
N VAL A 376 33.01 24.00 13.43
CA VAL A 376 31.70 23.35 13.55
C VAL A 376 30.68 24.41 13.89
N ILE A 377 29.63 24.46 13.07
CA ILE A 377 28.47 25.29 13.29
C ILE A 377 27.39 24.40 13.88
N GLU A 378 26.85 24.80 15.02
CA GLU A 378 25.81 24.07 15.73
C GLU A 378 24.61 24.98 15.99
N LEU A 379 23.42 24.46 15.78
CA LEU A 379 22.17 25.07 16.18
C LEU A 379 21.52 24.25 17.30
N VAL A 380 21.11 24.94 18.37
CA VAL A 380 20.46 24.34 19.54
C VAL A 380 19.11 25.00 19.77
N ALA A 381 18.05 24.20 19.90
CA ALA A 381 16.73 24.67 20.31
C ALA A 381 16.08 23.66 21.27
N GLY A 382 16.05 23.99 22.56
CA GLY A 382 15.58 23.05 23.59
C GLY A 382 16.46 21.79 23.63
N ALA A 383 15.85 20.63 23.35
CA ALA A 383 16.55 19.35 23.27
C ALA A 383 17.12 19.04 21.86
N LEU A 384 16.78 19.84 20.84
CA LEU A 384 17.23 19.64 19.47
C LEU A 384 18.62 20.23 19.28
N ARG A 385 19.52 19.43 18.69
CA ARG A 385 20.87 19.85 18.32
C ARG A 385 21.17 19.38 16.89
N ARG A 386 21.70 20.28 16.06
CA ARG A 386 22.17 19.99 14.72
C ARG A 386 23.52 20.63 14.52
N SER A 387 24.46 19.89 13.96
CA SER A 387 25.82 20.36 13.77
C SER A 387 26.27 20.05 12.34
N ARG A 388 27.03 20.96 11.74
CA ARG A 388 27.62 20.82 10.40
C ARG A 388 29.03 21.42 10.41
N ALA A 389 29.95 20.83 9.66
CA ALA A 389 31.27 21.41 9.44
C ALA A 389 31.16 22.56 8.43
N ASN A 390 31.80 23.69 8.73
CA ASN A 390 32.04 24.77 7.82
C ASN A 390 33.52 24.76 7.46
N ASP A 391 33.81 24.50 6.18
CA ASP A 391 35.17 24.53 5.68
C ASP A 391 35.56 25.93 5.21
N ALA A 392 36.83 26.28 5.43
CA ALA A 392 37.44 27.46 4.85
C ALA A 392 37.57 27.30 3.32
N HIS A 393 36.50 27.51 2.56
CA HIS A 393 36.47 27.40 1.09
C HIS A 393 37.31 28.46 0.34
N ALA A 394 38.28 29.11 0.99
CA ALA A 394 39.13 30.14 0.43
C ALA A 394 40.23 29.60 -0.51
N LEU A 395 40.41 28.28 -0.59
CA LEU A 395 41.52 27.64 -1.30
C LEU A 395 41.06 26.84 -2.53
N SER A 396 41.85 26.95 -3.61
CA SER A 396 41.83 26.02 -4.73
C SER A 396 43.12 25.20 -4.70
N VAL A 397 43.01 23.92 -4.34
CA VAL A 397 44.15 22.99 -4.31
C VAL A 397 44.03 22.03 -5.49
N ARG A 398 45.04 22.04 -6.37
CA ARG A 398 45.14 21.12 -7.50
C ARG A 398 46.26 20.13 -7.25
N VAL A 399 45.92 18.85 -7.13
CA VAL A 399 46.88 17.74 -7.03
C VAL A 399 47.22 17.25 -8.44
N ILE A 400 48.50 17.00 -8.67
CA ILE A 400 49.06 16.47 -9.91
C ILE A 400 49.74 15.15 -9.53
N GLU A 401 48.92 14.12 -9.34
CA GLU A 401 49.35 12.84 -8.74
C GLU A 401 50.48 12.18 -9.52
N ALA A 402 50.43 12.23 -10.85
CA ALA A 402 51.46 11.68 -11.73
C ALA A 402 52.88 12.22 -11.46
N TYR A 403 53.01 13.39 -10.84
CA TYR A 403 54.29 14.02 -10.52
C TYR A 403 54.49 14.26 -9.03
N GLY A 404 53.57 13.79 -8.17
CA GLY A 404 53.69 13.99 -6.71
C GLY A 404 53.67 15.45 -6.28
N GLN A 405 53.03 16.33 -7.06
CA GLN A 405 53.00 17.77 -6.79
C GLN A 405 51.59 18.27 -6.55
N LEU A 406 51.48 19.33 -5.76
CA LEU A 406 50.26 20.11 -5.61
C LEU A 406 50.50 21.58 -5.91
N ARG A 407 49.43 22.29 -6.26
CA ARG A 407 49.41 23.74 -6.36
C ARG A 407 48.27 24.34 -5.55
N VAL A 408 48.57 25.41 -4.82
CA VAL A 408 47.62 26.14 -3.99
C VAL A 408 47.43 27.54 -4.54
N HIS A 409 46.17 27.90 -4.78
CA HIS A 409 45.76 29.24 -5.20
C HIS A 409 44.62 29.75 -4.31
N ALA A 410 44.49 31.07 -4.20
CA ALA A 410 43.29 31.69 -3.65
C ALA A 410 42.11 31.41 -4.60
N ARG A 411 40.96 31.01 -4.06
CA ARG A 411 39.81 30.61 -4.89
C ARG A 411 39.14 31.79 -5.60
N GLU A 412 39.20 32.99 -5.00
CA GLU A 412 38.53 34.19 -5.50
C GLU A 412 39.14 34.73 -6.79
N ASP A 413 40.48 34.85 -6.83
CA ASP A 413 41.23 35.48 -7.93
C ASP A 413 42.20 34.53 -8.63
N MET A 414 42.25 33.25 -8.22
CA MET A 414 43.19 32.24 -8.71
C MET A 414 44.66 32.62 -8.53
N ARG A 415 44.99 33.55 -7.64
CA ARG A 415 46.37 33.97 -7.38
C ARG A 415 47.14 32.85 -6.67
N PRO A 416 48.38 32.53 -7.08
CA PRO A 416 49.21 31.55 -6.36
C PRO A 416 49.46 31.98 -4.92
N LEU A 417 49.38 31.02 -3.99
CA LEU A 417 49.61 31.27 -2.58
C LEU A 417 50.98 30.74 -2.15
N PRO A 418 52.02 31.59 -2.09
CA PRO A 418 53.34 31.20 -1.58
C PRO A 418 53.35 31.10 -0.06
N ARG A 419 54.33 30.38 0.48
CA ARG A 419 54.51 30.19 1.93
C ARG A 419 53.29 29.57 2.63
N THR A 420 52.45 28.86 1.89
CA THR A 420 51.36 28.06 2.45
C THR A 420 51.96 26.82 3.08
N TYR A 421 51.68 26.57 4.35
CA TYR A 421 52.17 25.40 5.05
C TYR A 421 51.47 24.14 4.54
N ILE A 422 52.25 23.11 4.26
CA ILE A 422 51.79 21.81 3.80
C ILE A 422 52.29 20.76 4.79
N LYS A 423 51.41 19.88 5.25
CA LYS A 423 51.76 18.74 6.11
C LYS A 423 51.24 17.46 5.49
N VAL A 424 52.11 16.46 5.35
CA VAL A 424 51.84 15.21 4.63
C VAL A 424 52.03 14.04 5.57
N TYR A 425 51.03 13.17 5.63
CA TYR A 425 51.13 11.85 6.21
C TYR A 425 51.01 10.81 5.11
N ALA A 426 51.71 9.70 5.27
CA ALA A 426 51.62 8.55 4.39
C ALA A 426 50.97 7.38 5.14
N ARG A 427 50.06 6.68 4.45
CA ARG A 427 49.67 5.33 4.79
C ARG A 427 50.55 4.38 4.01
N PHE A 428 51.22 3.48 4.72
CA PHE A 428 52.11 2.49 4.13
C PHE A 428 51.36 1.17 3.87
N ASP A 429 51.96 0.28 3.09
CA ASP A 429 51.39 -1.02 2.74
C ASP A 429 51.11 -1.92 3.94
N ASP A 430 51.84 -1.73 5.05
CA ASP A 430 51.63 -2.41 6.33
C ASP A 430 50.43 -1.85 7.12
N GLY A 431 49.73 -0.85 6.57
CA GLY A 431 48.61 -0.15 7.18
C GLY A 431 49.02 0.94 8.18
N SER A 432 50.32 1.11 8.47
CA SER A 432 50.79 2.16 9.37
C SER A 432 50.57 3.54 8.76
N VAL A 433 50.17 4.51 9.60
CA VAL A 433 50.04 5.91 9.22
C VAL A 433 51.10 6.70 9.97
N ARG A 434 52.00 7.33 9.22
CA ARG A 434 53.15 8.06 9.79
C ARG A 434 53.31 9.41 9.10
N PHE A 435 53.88 10.36 9.84
CA PHE A 435 54.29 11.64 9.28
C PHE A 435 55.30 11.37 8.16
N TYR A 436 55.11 12.01 7.00
CA TYR A 436 55.94 11.81 5.82
C TYR A 436 56.83 13.02 5.57
N LYS A 437 56.22 14.19 5.42
CA LYS A 437 56.91 15.44 5.09
C LYS A 437 56.05 16.64 5.40
N ASP A 438 56.68 17.78 5.64
CA ASP A 438 56.04 19.08 5.64
C ASP A 438 56.89 20.11 4.88
N GLY A 439 56.35 21.31 4.75
CA GLY A 439 57.08 22.45 4.23
C GLY A 439 56.13 23.51 3.72
N TYR A 440 56.65 24.36 2.83
CA TYR A 440 55.92 25.53 2.36
C TYR A 440 55.88 25.58 0.84
N THR A 441 54.77 26.04 0.29
CA THR A 441 54.66 26.30 -1.14
C THR A 441 55.64 27.38 -1.59
N ASP A 442 56.16 27.23 -2.81
CA ASP A 442 57.04 28.22 -3.44
C ASP A 442 56.27 29.45 -3.98
N VAL A 443 56.97 30.37 -4.65
CA VAL A 443 56.37 31.59 -5.27
C VAL A 443 55.27 31.30 -6.30
N ARG A 444 55.18 30.06 -6.81
CA ARG A 444 54.17 29.58 -7.76
C ARG A 444 53.02 28.86 -7.05
N GLY A 445 53.00 28.84 -5.71
CA GLY A 445 52.06 28.07 -4.92
C GLY A 445 52.27 26.56 -5.01
N ALA A 446 53.43 26.09 -5.49
CA ALA A 446 53.69 24.68 -5.73
C ALA A 446 54.41 24.01 -4.55
N PHE A 447 54.08 22.74 -4.28
CA PHE A 447 54.76 21.90 -3.30
C PHE A 447 54.87 20.46 -3.82
N ASP A 448 56.03 19.83 -3.59
CA ASP A 448 56.27 18.41 -3.86
C ASP A 448 55.98 17.61 -2.59
N TYR A 449 54.83 16.90 -2.60
CA TYR A 449 54.34 16.12 -1.48
C TYR A 449 54.91 14.70 -1.42
N ALA A 450 55.52 14.21 -2.51
CA ALA A 450 55.93 12.81 -2.63
C ALA A 450 57.43 12.59 -2.47
N SER A 451 58.29 13.50 -2.93
CA SER A 451 59.73 13.24 -2.97
C SER A 451 60.40 13.40 -1.60
N LEU A 452 61.12 12.35 -1.18
CA LEU A 452 62.08 12.31 -0.07
C LEU A 452 63.39 11.67 -0.55
N SER A 453 64.50 11.94 0.14
CA SER A 453 65.78 11.28 -0.11
C SER A 453 65.86 9.91 0.60
N THR A 454 64.83 9.09 0.43
CA THR A 454 64.64 7.76 1.04
C THR A 454 63.93 6.83 0.05
N ASP A 455 63.85 5.53 0.38
CA ASP A 455 63.09 4.50 -0.33
C ASP A 455 61.66 4.33 0.26
N GLU A 456 61.15 5.32 1.00
CA GLU A 456 59.85 5.20 1.66
C GLU A 456 58.69 5.22 0.67
N LEU A 457 58.81 5.98 -0.42
CA LEU A 457 57.75 6.16 -1.43
C LEU A 457 57.27 4.84 -2.03
N ASP A 458 58.16 3.87 -2.22
CA ASP A 458 57.86 2.54 -2.81
C ASP A 458 56.88 1.73 -1.95
N ARG A 459 56.73 2.08 -0.67
CA ARG A 459 55.85 1.42 0.31
C ARG A 459 54.64 2.28 0.68
N VAL A 460 54.46 3.44 0.05
CA VAL A 460 53.33 4.33 0.32
C VAL A 460 52.13 3.87 -0.50
N GLN A 461 51.04 3.56 0.19
CA GLN A 461 49.76 3.26 -0.41
C GLN A 461 49.00 4.53 -0.79
N ARG A 462 49.00 5.54 0.10
CA ARG A 462 48.25 6.79 -0.09
C ARG A 462 48.77 7.91 0.78
N PHE A 463 48.64 9.15 0.32
CA PHE A 463 48.94 10.35 1.09
C PHE A 463 47.68 11.01 1.63
N ALA A 464 47.79 11.57 2.82
CA ALA A 464 46.92 12.59 3.37
C ALA A 464 47.69 13.90 3.41
N VAL A 465 47.11 14.98 2.89
CA VAL A 465 47.76 16.29 2.76
C VAL A 465 46.88 17.35 3.39
N LEU A 466 47.44 18.08 4.34
CA LEU A 466 46.88 19.28 4.92
C LEU A 466 47.52 20.51 4.28
N VAL A 467 46.68 21.49 3.92
CA VAL A 467 47.07 22.75 3.31
C VAL A 467 46.61 23.91 4.19
N MET A 468 47.52 24.76 4.64
CA MET A 468 47.25 25.84 5.60
C MET A 468 47.90 27.17 5.17
N PRO A 469 47.14 28.13 4.62
CA PRO A 469 47.63 29.46 4.28
C PRO A 469 47.88 30.36 5.51
N GLY A 470 47.34 30.02 6.68
CA GLY A 470 47.47 30.77 7.92
C GLY A 470 46.69 30.14 9.08
N GLU A 471 46.72 30.77 10.26
CA GLU A 471 46.01 30.26 11.44
C GLU A 471 44.49 30.24 11.23
N GLY A 472 43.87 29.08 11.45
CA GLY A 472 42.40 28.90 11.42
C GLY A 472 41.77 28.68 10.04
N ALA A 473 42.55 28.73 8.96
CA ALA A 473 42.11 28.43 7.60
C ALA A 473 42.98 27.32 7.01
N GLY A 474 42.35 26.25 6.53
CA GLY A 474 43.05 25.14 5.90
C GLY A 474 42.10 24.13 5.29
N THR A 475 42.62 23.22 4.48
CA THR A 475 41.85 22.12 3.93
C THR A 475 42.69 20.86 3.96
N SER A 476 42.04 19.70 4.05
CA SER A 476 42.71 18.42 3.94
C SER A 476 42.15 17.62 2.78
N LEU A 477 43.01 16.84 2.14
CA LEU A 477 42.67 16.02 0.99
C LEU A 477 43.56 14.78 0.95
N THR A 478 43.18 13.81 0.13
CA THR A 478 44.02 12.63 -0.13
C THR A 478 44.60 12.68 -1.53
N ALA A 479 45.78 12.10 -1.70
CA ALA A 479 46.48 12.04 -2.97
C ALA A 479 47.13 10.66 -3.14
N GLU A 480 47.15 10.16 -4.37
CA GLU A 480 47.86 8.94 -4.74
C GLU A 480 49.38 9.19 -4.84
N PRO A 481 50.21 8.17 -4.56
CA PRO A 481 51.63 8.24 -4.87
C PRO A 481 51.85 8.32 -6.39
N PRO A 482 52.84 9.11 -6.87
CA PRO A 482 53.19 9.13 -8.27
C PRO A 482 53.61 7.73 -8.73
N ARG A 483 52.94 7.23 -9.76
CA ARG A 483 53.32 5.96 -10.39
C ARG A 483 54.58 6.20 -11.21
N GLY A 484 55.65 5.47 -10.88
CA GLY A 484 56.87 5.44 -11.68
C GLY A 484 56.54 5.14 -13.14
N ARG A 485 57.25 5.81 -14.05
CA ARG A 485 57.27 5.41 -15.46
C ARG A 485 57.94 4.05 -15.65
#